data_AF-A0A1C3KCL6-F1
#
_entry.id   AF-A0A1C3KCL6-F1
#
_cell.length_a   1.000
_cell.length_b   1.000
_cell.length_c   1.000
_cell.angle_alpha   90.00
_cell.angle_beta   90.00
_cell.angle_gamma   90.00
#
_symmetry.space_group_name_H-M   'P 1'
#
loop_
_entity.id
_entity.type
_entity.pdbx_description
1 polymer ?
#
loop_
_entity_poly.entity_id
_entity_poly.type
_entity_poly.pdbx_seq_one_letter_code
_entity_poly.pdbx_strand_id
1 'polypeptide(L)'
;VEISPGTMNNIKSYMKHSNIRNIIVNIMAHELSIINNNVKYINELFFKIDTNHNGSLSHREIYTVLSNAGIKKWDINRIVQALDINDRGSITYTEFIAGCYRWKNIESTFLKAAFNKIDKDEDGYISKSDIFSLVQDKDIDSNDIDNFFSSVFSIKRDLSKDKRINK
;
A
#
# COMPACT_ATOMS: atom_id res chain seq x y z
N VAL A 1 16.24 3.98 17.22
CA VAL A 1 15.06 4.51 16.51
C VAL A 1 13.85 3.76 17.03
N GLU A 2 12.89 4.44 17.65
CA GLU A 2 11.65 3.80 18.12
C GLU A 2 10.53 4.03 17.10
N ILE A 3 9.87 2.94 16.68
CA ILE A 3 8.69 3.00 15.81
C ILE A 3 7.46 3.22 16.69
N SER A 4 6.66 4.24 16.38
CA SER A 4 5.46 4.52 17.19
C SER A 4 4.47 3.34 17.18
N PRO A 5 3.70 3.13 18.27
CA PRO A 5 2.64 2.12 18.30
C PRO A 5 1.59 2.31 17.19
N GLY A 6 1.32 3.56 16.80
CA GLY A 6 0.41 3.89 15.70
C GLY A 6 0.91 3.36 14.35
N THR A 7 2.17 3.63 14.01
CA THR A 7 2.83 3.10 12.80
C THR A 7 2.82 1.57 12.79
N MET A 8 3.12 0.96 13.94
CA MET A 8 3.09 -0.49 14.07
C MET A 8 1.70 -1.09 13.80
N ASN A 9 0.64 -0.45 14.30
CA ASN A 9 -0.73 -0.88 14.06
C ASN A 9 -1.14 -0.72 12.59
N ASN A 10 -0.67 0.33 11.91
CA ASN A 10 -0.90 0.51 10.47
C ASN A 10 -0.24 -0.61 9.66
N ILE A 11 1.04 -0.92 9.93
CA ILE A 11 1.77 -2.00 9.27
C ILE A 11 1.05 -3.34 9.48
N LYS A 12 0.65 -3.65 10.73
CA LYS A 12 -0.09 -4.89 11.04
C LYS A 12 -1.45 -4.97 10.34
N SER A 13 -2.11 -3.84 10.10
CA SER A 13 -3.35 -3.79 9.32
C SER A 13 -3.07 -4.01 7.83
N TYR A 14 -2.01 -3.40 7.30
CA TYR A 14 -1.60 -3.50 5.91
C TYR A 14 -1.33 -4.95 5.48
N MET A 15 -0.67 -5.73 6.34
CA MET A 15 -0.40 -7.16 6.13
C MET A 15 -1.64 -8.05 5.99
N LYS A 16 -2.82 -7.56 6.37
CA LYS A 16 -4.09 -8.31 6.29
C LYS A 16 -4.87 -8.03 5.01
N HIS A 17 -4.42 -7.08 4.20
CA HIS A 17 -5.09 -6.69 2.96
C HIS A 17 -4.65 -7.58 1.79
N SER A 18 -5.51 -7.68 0.76
CA SER A 18 -5.17 -8.37 -0.48
C SER A 18 -4.08 -7.62 -1.24
N ASN A 19 -3.34 -8.33 -2.10
CA ASN A 19 -2.28 -7.75 -2.93
C ASN A 19 -2.81 -6.58 -3.78
N ILE A 20 -4.01 -6.72 -4.39
CA ILE A 20 -4.64 -5.65 -5.17
C ILE A 20 -4.91 -4.41 -4.31
N ARG A 21 -5.41 -4.58 -3.07
CA ARG A 21 -5.61 -3.46 -2.16
C ARG A 21 -4.29 -2.78 -1.80
N ASN A 22 -3.23 -3.56 -1.58
CA ASN A 22 -1.90 -3.04 -1.28
C ASN A 22 -1.30 -2.26 -2.48
N ILE A 23 -1.55 -2.71 -3.71
CA ILE A 23 -1.18 -1.98 -4.94
C ILE A 23 -1.90 -0.64 -5.01
N ILE A 24 -3.22 -0.60 -4.79
CA ILE A 24 -3.99 0.65 -4.79
C ILE A 24 -3.46 1.60 -3.72
N VAL A 25 -3.14 1.07 -2.53
CA VAL A 25 -2.52 1.84 -1.45
C VAL A 25 -1.14 2.37 -1.81
N ASN A 26 -0.31 1.60 -2.53
CA ASN A 26 0.97 2.07 -3.07
C ASN A 26 0.79 3.23 -4.05
N ILE A 27 -0.20 3.16 -4.93
CA ILE A 27 -0.51 4.26 -5.86
C ILE A 27 -0.90 5.50 -5.06
N MET A 28 -1.80 5.37 -4.09
CA MET A 28 -2.16 6.48 -3.21
C MET A 28 -0.97 7.01 -2.41
N ALA A 29 -0.04 6.14 -1.98
CA ALA A 29 1.18 6.54 -1.29
C ALA A 29 2.12 7.33 -2.18
N HIS A 30 2.23 6.96 -3.45
CA HIS A 30 2.97 7.73 -4.45
C HIS A 30 2.37 9.14 -4.59
N GLU A 31 1.06 9.25 -4.79
CA GLU A 31 0.38 10.55 -4.91
C GLU A 31 0.48 11.38 -3.61
N LEU A 32 0.37 10.74 -2.44
CA LEU A 32 0.58 11.40 -1.15
C LEU A 32 2.01 11.90 -0.97
N SER A 33 3.01 11.11 -1.38
CA SER A 33 4.42 11.46 -1.24
C SER A 33 4.79 12.73 -2.02
N ILE A 34 4.06 13.00 -3.11
CA ILE A 34 4.24 14.18 -3.96
C ILE A 34 3.59 15.43 -3.35
N ILE A 35 2.51 15.28 -2.58
CA ILE A 35 1.58 16.39 -2.28
C ILE A 35 1.50 16.74 -0.78
N ASN A 36 1.79 15.80 0.13
CA ASN A 36 1.37 15.95 1.53
C ASN A 36 2.53 16.17 2.52
N ASN A 37 2.55 17.34 3.18
CA ASN A 37 3.47 17.62 4.30
C ASN A 37 3.17 16.81 5.57
N ASN A 38 2.00 16.16 5.67
CA ASN A 38 1.59 15.37 6.83
C ASN A 38 2.30 14.00 6.95
N VAL A 39 3.16 13.63 6.00
CA VAL A 39 4.05 12.45 6.13
C VAL A 39 5.39 12.77 6.78
N LYS A 40 5.62 13.99 7.30
CA LYS A 40 6.90 14.39 7.92
C LYS A 40 7.44 13.37 8.94
N TYR A 41 6.59 12.84 9.82
CA TYR A 41 7.01 11.79 10.77
C TYR A 41 7.45 10.50 10.09
N ILE A 42 6.74 10.06 9.04
CA ILE A 42 7.10 8.86 8.26
C ILE A 42 8.40 9.10 7.49
N ASN A 43 8.62 10.32 6.99
CA ASN A 43 9.85 10.71 6.31
C ASN A 43 11.04 10.66 7.26
N GLU A 44 10.92 11.30 8.43
CA GLU A 44 11.96 11.25 9.46
C GLU A 44 12.24 9.82 9.91
N LEU A 45 11.21 8.97 9.99
CA LEU A 45 11.38 7.56 10.31
C LEU A 45 12.14 6.82 9.19
N PHE A 46 11.77 7.04 7.93
CA PHE A 46 12.47 6.45 6.78
C PHE A 46 13.96 6.82 6.78
N PHE A 47 14.27 8.12 6.89
CA PHE A 47 15.66 8.60 6.93
C PHE A 47 16.46 8.06 8.12
N LYS A 48 15.81 7.78 9.26
CA LYS A 48 16.45 7.18 10.43
C LYS A 48 16.73 5.69 10.26
N ILE A 49 15.96 4.99 9.42
CA ILE A 49 16.12 3.55 9.14
C ILE A 49 17.10 3.35 7.98
N ASP A 50 17.07 4.23 6.97
CA ASP A 50 17.98 4.24 5.82
C ASP A 50 19.39 4.69 6.26
N THR A 51 20.17 3.75 6.81
CA THR A 51 21.47 4.05 7.42
C THR A 51 22.56 4.32 6.39
N ASN A 52 22.40 3.80 5.18
CA ASN A 52 23.35 4.01 4.09
C ASN A 52 22.94 5.17 3.16
N HIS A 53 21.75 5.76 3.38
CA HIS A 53 21.20 6.90 2.65
C HIS A 53 21.08 6.65 1.14
N ASN A 54 20.77 5.41 0.75
CA ASN A 54 20.63 5.04 -0.66
C ASN A 54 19.21 5.26 -1.22
N GLY A 55 18.27 5.73 -0.39
CA GLY A 55 16.89 6.00 -0.79
C GLY A 55 15.97 4.78 -0.79
N SER A 56 16.41 3.65 -0.24
CA SER A 56 15.65 2.41 -0.07
C SER A 56 16.02 1.70 1.23
N LEU A 57 15.10 0.95 1.81
CA LEU A 57 15.37 0.18 3.03
C LEU A 57 15.64 -1.27 2.67
N SER A 58 16.85 -1.75 2.97
CA SER A 58 17.11 -3.19 2.89
C SER A 58 16.28 -3.94 3.93
N HIS A 59 16.00 -5.23 3.66
CA HIS A 59 15.34 -6.10 4.64
C HIS A 59 16.06 -6.11 5.99
N ARG A 60 17.40 -6.00 6.00
CA ARG A 60 18.23 -5.95 7.20
C ARG A 60 18.00 -4.67 8.03
N GLU A 61 17.89 -3.52 7.37
CA GLU A 61 17.65 -2.24 8.05
C GLU A 61 16.29 -2.23 8.73
N ILE A 62 15.24 -2.68 8.02
CA ILE A 62 13.89 -2.84 8.59
C ILE A 62 13.91 -3.85 9.74
N TYR A 63 14.57 -4.99 9.55
CA TYR A 63 14.67 -6.03 10.57
C TYR A 63 15.29 -5.50 11.87
N THR A 64 16.40 -4.78 11.75
CA THR A 64 17.13 -4.23 12.90
C THR A 64 16.23 -3.32 13.72
N VAL A 65 15.49 -2.42 13.07
CA VAL A 65 14.66 -1.44 13.77
C VAL A 65 13.41 -2.09 14.37
N LEU A 66 12.76 -3.02 13.66
CA LEU A 66 11.59 -3.73 14.19
C LEU A 66 11.95 -4.70 15.32
N SER A 67 13.12 -5.35 15.24
CA SER A 67 13.62 -6.23 16.30
C SER A 67 13.93 -5.43 17.57
N ASN A 68 14.54 -4.25 17.43
CA ASN A 68 14.80 -3.35 18.56
C ASN A 68 13.50 -2.82 19.19
N ALA A 69 12.43 -2.71 18.41
CA ALA A 69 11.09 -2.36 18.91
C ALA A 69 10.36 -3.56 19.57
N GLY A 70 11.02 -4.71 19.74
CA GLY A 70 10.45 -5.89 20.40
C GLY A 70 9.50 -6.72 19.53
N ILE A 71 9.51 -6.52 18.21
CA ILE A 71 8.69 -7.31 17.29
C ILE A 71 9.35 -8.67 17.07
N LYS A 72 8.52 -9.72 17.06
CA LYS A 72 8.99 -11.08 16.90
C LYS A 72 9.44 -11.33 15.47
N LYS A 73 10.52 -12.09 15.31
CA LYS A 73 11.14 -12.39 14.01
C LYS A 73 10.15 -12.83 12.92
N TRP A 74 9.20 -13.69 13.25
CA TRP A 74 8.20 -14.15 12.27
C TRP A 74 7.27 -13.03 11.79
N ASP A 75 6.92 -12.09 12.68
CA ASP A 75 6.08 -10.94 12.31
C ASP A 75 6.90 -9.98 11.43
N ILE A 76 8.18 -9.78 11.74
CA ILE A 76 9.10 -8.96 10.92
C ILE A 76 9.18 -9.50 9.49
N ASN A 77 9.39 -10.81 9.30
CA ASN A 77 9.47 -11.39 7.96
C ASN A 77 8.19 -11.14 7.16
N ARG A 78 7.03 -11.30 7.79
CA ARG A 78 5.74 -11.02 7.13
C ARG A 78 5.56 -9.54 6.84
N ILE A 79 6.07 -8.64 7.69
CA ILE A 79 6.05 -7.19 7.45
C ILE A 79 6.88 -6.86 6.22
N VAL A 80 8.11 -7.37 6.16
CA VAL A 80 9.04 -7.12 5.05
C VAL A 80 8.43 -7.61 3.74
N GLN A 81 7.89 -8.84 3.71
CA GLN A 81 7.20 -9.38 2.53
C GLN A 81 5.97 -8.56 2.11
N ALA A 82 5.22 -8.01 3.07
CA ALA A 82 4.06 -7.18 2.74
C ALA A 82 4.45 -5.81 2.19
N LEU A 83 5.59 -5.25 2.60
CA LEU A 83 6.08 -3.96 2.15
C LEU A 83 6.80 -4.05 0.79
N ASP A 84 7.55 -5.12 0.54
CA ASP A 84 8.31 -5.34 -0.70
C ASP A 84 7.43 -5.92 -1.82
N ILE A 85 6.47 -5.12 -2.29
CA ILE A 85 5.41 -5.57 -3.22
C ILE A 85 5.96 -5.83 -4.63
N ASN A 86 7.15 -5.33 -4.92
CA ASN A 86 7.85 -5.58 -6.18
C ASN A 86 8.91 -6.69 -6.06
N ASP A 87 9.06 -7.30 -4.87
CA ASP A 87 10.04 -8.35 -4.54
C ASP A 87 11.47 -8.02 -5.01
N ARG A 88 11.92 -6.79 -4.76
CA ARG A 88 13.24 -6.30 -5.20
C ARG A 88 14.33 -6.53 -4.17
N GLY A 89 13.98 -7.07 -2.99
CA GLY A 89 14.89 -7.22 -1.86
C GLY A 89 15.15 -5.90 -1.11
N SER A 90 14.45 -4.84 -1.48
CA SER A 90 14.51 -3.52 -0.86
C SER A 90 13.16 -2.84 -0.93
N ILE A 91 12.87 -2.04 0.10
CA ILE A 91 11.61 -1.34 0.27
C ILE A 91 11.84 0.12 -0.07
N THR A 92 11.23 0.56 -1.16
CA THR A 92 11.29 1.96 -1.60
C THR A 92 10.56 2.88 -0.64
N TYR A 93 10.85 4.18 -0.71
CA TYR A 93 10.16 5.19 0.08
C TYR A 93 8.63 5.16 -0.09
N THR A 94 8.14 4.95 -1.31
CA THR A 94 6.72 4.81 -1.62
C THR A 94 6.08 3.60 -0.93
N GLU A 95 6.74 2.44 -1.01
CA GLU A 95 6.29 1.20 -0.35
C GLU A 95 6.31 1.34 1.18
N PHE A 96 7.29 2.05 1.72
CA PHE A 96 7.36 2.31 3.15
C PHE A 96 6.20 3.20 3.63
N ILE A 97 5.85 4.26 2.88
CA ILE A 97 4.67 5.09 3.17
C ILE A 97 3.40 4.25 3.10
N ALA A 98 3.27 3.41 2.08
CA ALA A 98 2.11 2.55 1.87
C ALA A 98 1.77 1.71 3.11
N GLY A 99 2.77 1.10 3.75
CA GLY A 99 2.54 0.33 4.96
C GLY A 99 2.47 1.14 6.26
N CYS A 100 3.14 2.30 6.34
CA CYS A 100 3.22 3.08 7.57
C CYS A 100 2.09 4.10 7.75
N TYR A 101 1.46 4.54 6.66
CA TYR A 101 0.45 5.61 6.69
C TYR A 101 -0.92 5.12 7.17
N ARG A 102 -1.68 6.03 7.79
CA ARG A 102 -3.05 5.75 8.26
C ARG A 102 -4.08 6.10 7.18
N TRP A 103 -4.43 5.13 6.35
CA TRP A 103 -5.35 5.29 5.22
C TRP A 103 -6.81 5.61 5.58
N LYS A 104 -7.23 5.40 6.84
CA LYS A 104 -8.62 5.56 7.26
C LYS A 104 -9.17 6.99 7.12
N ASN A 105 -8.30 8.00 7.15
CA ASN A 105 -8.70 9.42 7.10
C ASN A 105 -8.06 10.14 5.91
N ILE A 106 -7.84 9.43 4.79
CA ILE A 106 -7.23 10.07 3.63
C ILE A 106 -8.21 11.05 2.98
N GLU A 107 -7.70 12.20 2.51
CA GLU A 107 -8.54 13.16 1.79
C GLU A 107 -9.08 12.56 0.49
N SER A 108 -10.32 12.93 0.15
CA SER A 108 -11.01 12.42 -1.04
C SER A 108 -10.30 12.78 -2.35
N THR A 109 -9.47 13.84 -2.35
CA THR A 109 -8.61 14.25 -3.46
C THR A 109 -7.59 13.17 -3.83
N PHE A 110 -6.95 12.52 -2.86
CA PHE A 110 -5.99 11.43 -3.10
C PHE A 110 -6.67 10.17 -3.61
N LEU A 111 -7.84 9.85 -3.06
CA LEU A 111 -8.67 8.75 -3.56
C LEU A 111 -9.07 9.00 -5.02
N LYS A 112 -9.48 10.23 -5.37
CA LYS A 112 -9.79 10.61 -6.75
C LYS A 112 -8.58 10.54 -7.68
N ALA A 113 -7.40 10.97 -7.23
CA ALA A 113 -6.18 10.90 -8.02
C ALA A 113 -5.77 9.45 -8.31
N ALA A 114 -5.80 8.59 -7.30
CA ALA A 114 -5.53 7.16 -7.50
C ALA A 114 -6.61 6.50 -8.37
N PHE A 115 -7.88 6.87 -8.21
CA PHE A 115 -8.97 6.39 -9.06
C PHE A 115 -8.72 6.73 -10.53
N ASN A 116 -8.43 8.00 -10.84
CA ASN A 116 -8.11 8.44 -12.20
C ASN A 116 -6.86 7.76 -12.80
N LYS A 117 -5.94 7.29 -11.96
CA LYS A 117 -4.73 6.59 -12.43
C LYS A 117 -5.00 5.13 -12.79
N ILE A 118 -6.02 4.54 -12.17
CA ILE A 118 -6.49 3.18 -12.39
C ILE A 118 -7.48 3.15 -13.56
N ASP A 119 -8.43 4.06 -13.59
CA ASP A 119 -9.43 4.27 -14.65
C ASP A 119 -8.72 4.72 -15.94
N LYS A 120 -8.39 3.76 -16.82
CA LYS A 120 -7.56 4.01 -18.01
C LYS A 120 -8.34 4.58 -19.18
N ASP A 121 -9.62 4.24 -19.29
CA ASP A 121 -10.51 4.72 -20.35
C ASP A 121 -11.27 6.00 -19.95
N GLU A 122 -11.06 6.48 -18.72
CA GLU A 122 -11.65 7.70 -18.16
C GLU A 122 -13.19 7.67 -18.17
N ASP A 123 -13.78 6.47 -18.10
CA ASP A 123 -15.23 6.27 -18.14
C ASP A 123 -15.90 6.58 -16.78
N GLY A 124 -15.10 6.84 -15.75
CA GLY A 124 -15.54 7.15 -14.39
C GLY A 124 -15.76 5.90 -13.53
N TYR A 125 -15.41 4.72 -14.03
CA TYR A 125 -15.54 3.44 -13.37
C TYR A 125 -14.24 2.64 -13.42
N ILE A 126 -13.89 1.95 -12.32
CA ILE A 126 -12.83 0.93 -12.34
C ILE A 126 -13.47 -0.40 -12.71
N SER A 127 -13.09 -0.90 -13.88
CA SER A 127 -13.46 -2.19 -14.45
C SER A 127 -12.43 -3.28 -14.17
N LYS A 128 -12.76 -4.54 -14.47
CA LYS A 128 -11.79 -5.65 -14.36
C LYS A 128 -10.60 -5.46 -15.30
N SER A 129 -10.83 -4.91 -16.49
CA SER A 129 -9.76 -4.60 -17.45
C SER A 129 -8.79 -3.56 -16.92
N ASP A 130 -9.27 -2.55 -16.18
CA ASP A 130 -8.40 -1.55 -15.54
C ASP A 130 -7.48 -2.19 -14.50
N ILE A 131 -8.04 -3.01 -13.61
CA ILE A 131 -7.26 -3.74 -12.61
C ILE A 131 -6.29 -4.72 -13.29
N PHE A 132 -6.72 -5.41 -14.34
CA PHE A 132 -5.87 -6.31 -15.11
C PHE A 132 -4.67 -5.56 -15.71
N SER A 133 -4.90 -4.39 -16.32
CA SER A 133 -3.83 -3.55 -16.86
C SER A 133 -2.88 -3.05 -15.78
N LEU A 134 -3.38 -2.82 -14.56
CA LEU A 134 -2.61 -2.35 -13.43
C LEU A 134 -1.69 -3.42 -12.83
N VAL A 135 -2.12 -4.68 -12.88
CA VAL A 135 -1.41 -5.82 -12.26
C VAL A 135 -0.65 -6.66 -13.29
N GLN A 136 -0.56 -6.23 -14.55
CA GLN A 136 0.02 -7.01 -15.65
C GLN A 136 1.48 -7.47 -15.39
N ASP A 137 2.26 -6.66 -14.64
CA ASP A 137 3.65 -6.98 -14.27
C ASP A 137 3.77 -7.72 -12.92
N LYS A 138 2.66 -8.20 -12.35
CA LYS A 138 2.59 -8.82 -11.02
C LYS A 138 2.06 -10.25 -11.12
N ASP A 139 2.47 -11.09 -10.17
CA ASP A 139 2.00 -12.48 -10.04
C ASP A 139 0.59 -12.50 -9.41
N ILE A 140 -0.39 -11.93 -10.14
CA ILE A 140 -1.79 -11.78 -9.75
C ILE A 140 -2.65 -12.39 -10.84
N ASP A 141 -3.48 -13.36 -10.47
CA ASP A 141 -4.32 -14.07 -11.43
C ASP A 141 -5.74 -13.47 -11.53
N SER A 142 -6.55 -13.98 -12.47
CA SER A 142 -7.94 -13.56 -12.63
C SER A 142 -8.82 -13.82 -11.40
N ASN A 143 -8.48 -14.82 -10.59
CA ASN A 143 -9.24 -15.18 -9.40
C ASN A 143 -9.01 -14.17 -8.27
N ASP A 144 -7.78 -13.64 -8.14
CA ASP A 144 -7.47 -12.53 -7.23
C ASP A 144 -8.26 -11.27 -7.58
N ILE A 145 -8.37 -10.96 -8.87
CA ILE A 145 -9.19 -9.84 -9.37
C ILE A 145 -10.66 -10.05 -9.01
N ASP A 146 -11.19 -11.25 -9.23
CA ASP A 146 -12.57 -11.60 -8.91
C ASP A 146 -12.85 -11.52 -7.41
N ASN A 147 -11.91 -11.97 -6.58
CA ASN A 147 -11.97 -11.87 -5.13
C ASN A 147 -11.95 -10.41 -4.67
N PHE A 148 -11.11 -9.56 -5.28
CA PHE A 148 -11.08 -8.14 -4.99
C PHE A 148 -12.43 -7.48 -5.28
N PHE A 149 -12.97 -7.66 -6.48
CA PHE A 149 -14.27 -7.11 -6.86
C PHE A 149 -15.39 -7.62 -5.95
N SER A 150 -15.42 -8.92 -5.66
CA SER A 150 -16.38 -9.52 -4.72
C SER A 150 -16.29 -8.91 -3.33
N SER A 151 -15.08 -8.65 -2.84
CA SER A 151 -14.86 -7.97 -1.55
C SER A 151 -15.40 -6.54 -1.55
N VAL A 152 -15.21 -5.79 -2.64
CA VAL A 152 -15.71 -4.41 -2.77
C VAL A 152 -17.25 -4.39 -2.85
N PHE A 153 -17.85 -5.30 -3.61
CA PHE A 153 -19.31 -5.43 -3.72
C PHE A 153 -19.97 -5.89 -2.43
N SER A 154 -19.31 -6.73 -1.63
CA SER A 154 -19.84 -7.15 -0.33
C SER A 154 -19.96 -5.99 0.68
N ILE A 155 -19.16 -4.93 0.50
CA ILE A 155 -19.12 -3.76 1.39
C ILE A 155 -20.12 -2.68 0.94
N LYS A 156 -20.27 -2.44 -0.37
CA LYS A 156 -21.25 -1.50 -0.93
C LYS A 156 -22.51 -2.30 -1.35
N ARG A 157 -23.54 -2.33 -0.50
CA ARG A 157 -24.87 -2.95 -0.80
C ARG A 157 -25.59 -2.38 -2.04
N ASP A 158 -25.08 -1.30 -2.65
CA ASP A 158 -25.75 -0.49 -3.67
C ASP A 158 -24.90 -0.23 -4.94
N LEU A 159 -23.92 -1.09 -5.26
CA LEU A 159 -23.22 -1.00 -6.56
C LEU A 159 -24.05 -1.68 -7.66
N SER A 160 -24.05 -1.06 -8.86
CA SER A 160 -24.87 -1.49 -9.99
C SER A 160 -24.60 -2.95 -10.39
N LYS A 161 -25.57 -3.54 -11.10
CA LYS A 161 -25.51 -4.92 -11.62
C LYS A 161 -24.28 -5.21 -12.51
N ASP A 162 -23.54 -4.19 -12.92
CA ASP A 162 -22.45 -4.28 -13.90
C ASP A 162 -21.08 -4.64 -13.31
N LYS A 163 -20.98 -4.89 -11.99
CA LYS A 163 -19.72 -5.25 -11.32
C LYS A 163 -18.58 -4.26 -11.59
N ARG A 164 -18.87 -2.96 -11.56
CA ARG A 164 -17.88 -1.88 -11.67
C ARG A 164 -17.83 -1.02 -10.40
N ILE A 165 -16.70 -0.39 -10.11
CA ILE A 165 -16.54 0.52 -8.96
C ILE A 165 -16.61 1.96 -9.48
N ASN A 166 -17.52 2.78 -8.96
CA ASN A 166 -17.64 4.19 -9.33
C ASN A 166 -16.75 5.12 -8.48
N LYS A 167 -16.42 6.28 -9.06
CA LYS A 167 -15.63 7.37 -8.45
C LYS A 167 -16.25 7.97 -7.19
#